data_AF-A0A835UUR5-F1
#
_entry.id   AF-A0A835UUR5-F1
#
_cell.length_a   1.000
_cell.length_b   1.000
_cell.length_c   1.000
_cell.angle_alpha   90.00
_cell.angle_beta   90.00
_cell.angle_gamma   90.00
#
_symmetry.space_group_name_H-M   'P 1'
#
loop_
_entity.id
_entity.type
_entity.pdbx_description
1 polymer ?
#
loop_
_entity_poly.entity_id
_entity_poly.type
_entity_poly.pdbx_seq_one_letter_code
_entity_poly.pdbx_strand_id
1 'polypeptide(L)'
;MQKVAGAMSDLARILAGVLAENLGFPGNCFTENFSKSTCFLRLNRYPPCPFLPGTFGLMPHTDSDFLTILHQDHVGGLQLMKDSKWVAVKPNPSALIVNIGDLFQAWSNDVYKSVEHKVMTNRMVERYSIAYFLCPSYESTIGSCKEPSHYKKFTFKEFRNQVQEDVKRTGYKARLSEIPHGTYFLAVKDDEDTIKVQDLPHPPAVFLTKYKEWLGLEQQLVANCKAYS
;
A
#
# COMPACT_ATOMS: atom_id res chain seq x y z
N MET A 1 -6.95 10.51 15.68
CA MET A 1 -6.87 9.26 14.90
C MET A 1 -8.10 8.98 14.05
N GLN A 2 -9.33 8.98 14.58
CA GLN A 2 -10.54 8.68 13.79
C GLN A 2 -10.74 9.59 12.56
N LYS A 3 -10.50 10.91 12.68
CA LYS A 3 -10.58 11.85 11.56
C LYS A 3 -9.62 11.49 10.42
N VAL A 4 -8.36 11.17 10.75
CA VAL A 4 -7.34 10.78 9.77
C VAL A 4 -7.69 9.44 9.12
N ALA A 5 -8.15 8.46 9.91
CA ALA A 5 -8.60 7.18 9.37
C ALA A 5 -9.78 7.35 8.40
N GLY A 6 -10.74 8.22 8.73
CA GLY A 6 -11.87 8.54 7.86
C GLY A 6 -11.42 9.19 6.55
N ALA A 7 -10.58 10.22 6.62
CA ALA A 7 -10.08 10.92 5.44
C ALA A 7 -9.26 10.00 4.51
N MET A 8 -8.38 9.15 5.07
CA MET A 8 -7.61 8.18 4.30
C MET A 8 -8.50 7.06 3.72
N SER A 9 -9.54 6.64 4.44
CA SER A 9 -10.53 5.69 3.93
C SER A 9 -11.28 6.23 2.72
N ASP A 10 -11.79 7.46 2.81
CA ASP A 10 -12.49 8.12 1.70
C ASP A 10 -11.58 8.23 0.49
N LEU A 11 -10.34 8.70 0.69
CA LEU A 11 -9.35 8.85 -0.38
C LEU A 11 -9.03 7.50 -1.03
N ALA A 12 -8.74 6.47 -0.24
CA ALA A 12 -8.42 5.15 -0.76
C ALA A 12 -9.58 4.55 -1.56
N ARG A 13 -10.83 4.74 -1.13
CA ARG A 13 -12.04 4.30 -1.86
C ARG A 13 -12.21 5.05 -3.18
N ILE A 14 -11.98 6.36 -3.20
CA ILE A 14 -12.01 7.16 -4.44
C ILE A 14 -10.96 6.65 -5.42
N LEU A 15 -9.72 6.45 -4.95
CA LEU A 15 -8.62 5.97 -5.80
C LEU A 15 -8.89 4.56 -6.34
N ALA A 16 -9.40 3.65 -5.51
CA ALA A 16 -9.82 2.33 -5.96
C ALA A 16 -10.86 2.39 -7.10
N GLY A 17 -11.83 3.31 -6.99
CA GLY A 17 -12.82 3.54 -8.03
C GLY A 17 -12.21 4.06 -9.33
N VAL A 18 -11.34 5.07 -9.26
CA VAL A 18 -10.64 5.62 -10.44
C VAL A 18 -9.80 4.55 -11.13
N LEU A 19 -9.07 3.73 -10.37
CA LEU A 19 -8.26 2.65 -10.94
C LEU A 19 -9.12 1.57 -11.62
N ALA A 20 -10.33 1.30 -11.10
CA ALA A 20 -11.29 0.41 -11.74
C ALA A 20 -11.90 1.00 -13.03
N GLU A 21 -12.22 2.29 -13.04
CA GLU A 21 -12.71 3.01 -14.23
C GLU A 21 -11.69 2.96 -15.36
N ASN A 22 -10.41 3.13 -15.06
CA ASN A 22 -9.32 2.99 -16.02
C ASN A 22 -9.22 1.58 -16.62
N LEU A 23 -9.79 0.56 -15.97
CA LEU A 23 -9.89 -0.81 -16.49
C LEU A 23 -11.22 -1.10 -17.20
N GLY A 24 -12.13 -0.13 -17.28
CA GLY A 24 -13.45 -0.26 -17.89
C GLY A 24 -14.55 -0.75 -16.94
N PHE A 25 -14.33 -0.71 -15.63
CA PHE A 25 -15.32 -1.10 -14.61
C PHE A 25 -15.95 0.12 -13.94
N PRO A 26 -17.20 0.04 -13.46
CA PRO A 26 -17.80 1.14 -12.71
C PRO A 26 -16.96 1.52 -11.48
N GLY A 27 -16.73 2.81 -11.23
CA GLY A 27 -15.91 3.26 -10.08
C GLY A 27 -16.49 2.91 -8.71
N ASN A 28 -17.76 2.48 -8.66
CA ASN A 28 -18.44 2.00 -7.47
C ASN A 28 -18.44 0.46 -7.33
N CYS A 29 -17.65 -0.28 -8.13
CA CYS A 29 -17.63 -1.74 -8.12
C CYS A 29 -17.17 -2.38 -6.80
N PHE A 30 -16.59 -1.61 -5.89
CA PHE A 30 -16.12 -2.08 -4.57
C PHE A 30 -16.86 -1.49 -3.38
N THR A 31 -17.92 -0.71 -3.60
CA THR A 31 -18.53 0.16 -2.57
C THR A 31 -18.96 -0.61 -1.31
N GLU A 32 -19.43 -1.85 -1.50
CA GLU A 32 -19.93 -2.73 -0.45
C GLU A 32 -18.88 -3.72 0.08
N ASN A 33 -17.74 -3.86 -0.62
CA ASN A 33 -16.76 -4.90 -0.32
C ASN A 33 -15.78 -4.48 0.79
N PHE A 34 -15.58 -3.18 1.02
CA PHE A 34 -14.64 -2.69 2.03
C PHE A 34 -15.27 -2.59 3.42
N SER A 35 -14.67 -3.28 4.40
CA SER A 35 -15.14 -3.29 5.78
C SER A 35 -14.29 -2.37 6.68
N LYS A 36 -14.97 -1.60 7.54
CA LYS A 36 -14.32 -0.84 8.61
C LYS A 36 -13.58 -1.72 9.61
N SER A 37 -13.94 -3.01 9.74
CA SER A 37 -13.30 -3.95 10.67
C SER A 37 -11.98 -4.53 10.14
N THR A 38 -11.73 -4.44 8.83
CA THR A 38 -10.53 -5.00 8.19
C THR A 38 -9.56 -3.93 7.70
N CYS A 39 -10.03 -2.70 7.46
CA CYS A 39 -9.17 -1.55 7.19
C CYS A 39 -8.54 -1.03 8.49
N PHE A 40 -7.29 -0.59 8.45
CA PHE A 40 -6.62 -0.09 9.66
C PHE A 40 -5.53 0.94 9.35
N LEU A 41 -5.21 1.75 10.36
CA LEU A 41 -4.04 2.63 10.37
C LEU A 41 -2.89 1.95 11.12
N ARG A 42 -1.67 2.06 10.57
CA ARG A 42 -0.43 1.70 11.24
C ARG A 42 0.45 2.95 11.37
N LEU A 43 0.83 3.25 12.61
CA LEU A 43 1.81 4.28 12.92
C LEU A 43 3.14 3.57 13.10
N ASN A 44 4.12 3.94 12.28
CA ASN A 44 5.43 3.34 12.32
C ASN A 44 6.42 4.35 12.88
N ARG A 45 7.24 3.90 13.84
CA ARG A 45 8.40 4.62 14.36
C ARG A 45 9.63 3.75 14.11
N TYR A 46 10.64 4.34 13.48
CA TYR A 46 11.92 3.69 13.19
C TYR A 46 13.02 4.45 13.94
N PRO A 47 13.52 3.93 15.07
CA PRO A 47 14.59 4.57 15.82
C PRO A 47 15.89 4.69 15.02
N PRO A 48 16.80 5.61 15.40
CA PRO A 48 18.13 5.69 14.80
C PRO A 48 18.92 4.40 15.04
N CYS A 49 19.69 3.96 14.05
CA CYS A 49 20.57 2.80 14.14
C CYS A 49 22.01 3.19 13.73
N PRO A 50 22.87 3.65 14.66
CA PRO A 50 24.19 4.18 14.31
C PRO A 50 25.22 3.09 13.95
N PHE A 51 25.04 1.89 14.49
CA PHE A 51 26.06 0.82 14.50
C PHE A 51 26.04 -0.09 13.27
N LEU A 52 24.93 -0.16 12.54
CA LEU A 52 24.76 -1.10 11.42
C LEU A 52 24.22 -0.37 10.18
N PRO A 53 25.10 0.10 9.28
CA PRO A 53 24.68 0.55 7.96
C PRO A 53 23.94 -0.57 7.23
N GLY A 54 22.82 -0.24 6.59
CA GLY A 54 22.05 -1.23 5.83
C GLY A 54 21.05 -2.06 6.64
N THR A 55 20.80 -1.73 7.92
CA THR A 55 19.73 -2.37 8.70
C THR A 55 18.34 -2.02 8.17
N PHE A 56 17.47 -3.03 8.11
CA PHE A 56 16.06 -2.84 7.79
C PHE A 56 15.31 -2.30 9.01
N GLY A 57 14.65 -1.16 8.85
CA GLY A 57 13.58 -0.73 9.74
C GLY A 57 12.28 -1.51 9.46
N LEU A 58 12.06 -1.92 8.21
CA LEU A 58 11.03 -2.85 7.80
C LEU A 58 11.59 -3.71 6.66
N MET A 59 11.49 -5.03 6.80
CA MET A 59 12.02 -5.99 5.82
C MET A 59 11.33 -5.85 4.45
N PRO A 60 11.97 -6.29 3.35
CA PRO A 60 11.33 -6.40 2.05
C PRO A 60 10.01 -7.17 2.11
N HIS A 61 8.93 -6.57 1.59
CA HIS A 61 7.61 -7.19 1.53
C HIS A 61 6.73 -6.50 0.48
N THR A 62 5.60 -7.12 0.15
CA THR A 62 4.45 -6.47 -0.49
C THR A 62 3.31 -6.34 0.51
N ASP A 63 2.44 -5.36 0.30
CA ASP A 63 1.24 -5.20 1.12
C ASP A 63 0.15 -6.22 0.71
N SER A 64 -0.43 -6.91 1.70
CA SER A 64 -1.48 -7.92 1.47
C SER A 64 -2.88 -7.33 1.29
N ASP A 65 -3.01 -6.01 1.28
CA ASP A 65 -4.27 -5.30 1.23
C ASP A 65 -4.70 -5.01 -0.22
N PHE A 66 -5.69 -4.14 -0.39
CA PHE A 66 -6.15 -3.68 -1.70
C PHE A 66 -5.35 -2.47 -2.16
N LEU A 67 -5.28 -1.43 -1.32
CA LEU A 67 -4.51 -0.21 -1.56
C LEU A 67 -3.97 0.34 -0.23
N THR A 68 -2.71 0.75 -0.23
CA THR A 68 -2.09 1.45 0.89
C THR A 68 -1.91 2.94 0.59
N ILE A 69 -2.35 3.80 1.50
CA ILE A 69 -2.06 5.25 1.49
C ILE A 69 -1.04 5.55 2.58
N LEU A 70 0.13 6.02 2.20
CA LEU A 70 1.26 6.26 3.09
C LEU A 70 1.61 7.74 3.15
N HIS A 71 1.66 8.26 4.37
CA HIS A 71 2.38 9.49 4.69
C HIS A 71 3.72 9.17 5.33
N GLN A 72 4.77 9.93 4.98
CA GLN A 72 6.09 9.84 5.60
C GLN A 72 6.66 11.22 5.90
N ASP A 73 7.49 11.30 6.94
CA ASP A 73 8.25 12.50 7.26
C ASP A 73 9.38 12.80 6.26
N HIS A 74 10.20 13.80 6.58
CA HIS A 74 11.31 14.27 5.76
C HIS A 74 12.58 13.39 5.83
N VAL A 75 12.63 12.36 6.68
CA VAL A 75 13.87 11.59 6.94
C VAL A 75 14.16 10.60 5.80
N GLY A 76 13.12 10.11 5.13
CA GLY A 76 13.25 9.13 4.05
C GLY A 76 13.56 7.73 4.55
N GLY A 77 14.08 6.86 3.68
CA GLY A 77 14.41 5.46 4.01
C GLY A 77 13.48 4.43 3.37
N LEU A 78 12.31 4.83 2.87
CA LEU A 78 11.49 3.96 2.02
C LEU A 78 12.21 3.67 0.70
N GLN A 79 12.24 2.39 0.31
CA GLN A 79 12.75 1.95 -0.98
C GLN A 79 11.76 0.99 -1.64
N LEU A 80 11.60 1.13 -2.96
CA LEU A 80 10.78 0.26 -3.81
C LEU A 80 11.68 -0.58 -4.73
N MET A 81 11.29 -1.80 -5.02
CA MET A 81 11.95 -2.62 -6.04
C MET A 81 11.45 -2.21 -7.43
N LYS A 82 12.34 -1.71 -8.28
CA LYS A 82 12.08 -1.37 -9.68
C LYS A 82 13.22 -1.87 -10.55
N ASP A 83 12.92 -2.60 -11.62
CA ASP A 83 13.92 -3.13 -12.57
C ASP A 83 15.06 -3.90 -11.87
N SER A 84 14.68 -4.75 -10.91
CA SER A 84 15.58 -5.52 -10.05
C SER A 84 16.55 -4.68 -9.20
N LYS A 85 16.23 -3.41 -8.98
CA LYS A 85 17.01 -2.48 -8.17
C LYS A 85 16.15 -1.82 -7.09
N TRP A 86 16.74 -1.60 -5.93
CA TRP A 86 16.11 -0.82 -4.87
C TRP A 86 16.25 0.67 -5.17
N VAL A 87 15.12 1.36 -5.35
CA VAL A 87 15.03 2.79 -5.63
C VAL A 87 14.48 3.52 -4.41
N ALA A 88 15.19 4.54 -3.95
CA ALA A 88 14.75 5.34 -2.81
C ALA A 88 13.59 6.27 -3.19
N VAL A 89 12.55 6.31 -2.36
CA VAL A 89 11.45 7.26 -2.49
C VAL A 89 11.84 8.54 -1.76
N LYS A 90 12.06 9.62 -2.51
CA LYS A 90 12.37 10.92 -1.94
C LYS A 90 11.18 11.44 -1.12
N PRO A 91 11.37 11.83 0.15
CA PRO A 91 10.33 12.49 0.92
C PRO A 91 9.78 13.72 0.21
N ASN A 92 8.46 13.84 0.20
CA ASN A 92 7.76 15.01 -0.28
C ASN A 92 6.66 15.36 0.73
N PRO A 93 6.83 16.43 1.53
CA PRO A 93 5.84 16.82 2.54
C PRO A 93 4.52 17.29 1.93
N SER A 94 4.49 17.54 0.61
CA SER A 94 3.31 17.92 -0.16
C SER A 94 2.62 16.75 -0.86
N ALA A 95 2.99 15.50 -0.54
CA ALA A 95 2.42 14.32 -1.19
C ALA A 95 2.11 13.16 -0.24
N LEU A 96 1.14 12.34 -0.65
CA LEU A 96 0.92 11.00 -0.14
C LEU A 96 1.45 9.99 -1.15
N ILE A 97 1.90 8.85 -0.66
CA ILE A 97 2.31 7.72 -1.47
C ILE A 97 1.14 6.74 -1.55
N VAL A 98 0.86 6.22 -2.73
CA VAL A 98 -0.17 5.21 -2.96
C VAL A 98 0.52 3.95 -3.46
N ASN A 99 0.37 2.85 -2.72
CA ASN A 99 0.86 1.54 -3.13
C ASN A 99 -0.32 0.65 -3.52
N ILE A 100 -0.13 -0.11 -4.60
CA ILE A 100 -1.01 -1.20 -4.98
C ILE A 100 -0.73 -2.40 -4.08
N GLY A 101 -1.77 -2.97 -3.48
CA GLY A 101 -1.67 -4.20 -2.70
C GLY A 101 -1.92 -5.45 -3.54
N ASP A 102 -1.56 -6.60 -2.98
CA ASP A 102 -1.69 -7.90 -3.62
C ASP A 102 -3.12 -8.23 -4.07
N LEU A 103 -4.14 -7.81 -3.30
CA LEU A 103 -5.53 -8.10 -3.64
C LEU A 103 -5.95 -7.34 -4.90
N PHE A 104 -5.46 -6.11 -5.10
CA PHE A 104 -5.77 -5.33 -6.29
C PHE A 104 -4.97 -5.80 -7.50
N GLN A 105 -3.74 -6.28 -7.33
CA GLN A 105 -3.01 -6.97 -8.41
C GLN A 105 -3.78 -8.21 -8.89
N ALA A 106 -4.23 -9.05 -7.96
CA ALA A 106 -5.01 -10.25 -8.30
C ALA A 106 -6.34 -9.88 -8.99
N TRP A 107 -7.06 -8.88 -8.47
CA TRP A 107 -8.30 -8.41 -9.07
C TRP A 107 -8.09 -7.79 -10.45
N SER A 108 -7.07 -6.96 -10.64
CA SER A 108 -6.80 -6.29 -11.92
C SER A 108 -6.19 -7.21 -12.98
N ASN A 109 -6.02 -8.50 -12.67
CA ASN A 109 -5.34 -9.48 -13.51
C ASN A 109 -3.97 -8.98 -13.97
N ASP A 110 -3.12 -8.62 -13.01
CA ASP A 110 -1.75 -8.22 -13.28
C ASP A 110 -1.56 -6.88 -14.02
N VAL A 111 -2.63 -6.12 -14.31
CA VAL A 111 -2.50 -4.79 -14.92
C VAL A 111 -1.85 -3.79 -13.97
N TYR A 112 -2.23 -3.80 -12.69
CA TYR A 112 -1.55 -3.03 -11.65
C TYR A 112 -0.72 -3.96 -10.78
N LYS A 113 0.53 -3.55 -10.49
CA LYS A 113 1.50 -4.38 -9.77
C LYS A 113 1.67 -3.97 -8.32
N SER A 114 1.59 -4.95 -7.44
CA SER A 114 2.02 -4.86 -6.04
C SER A 114 3.54 -4.91 -5.98
N VAL A 115 4.14 -3.77 -5.59
CA VAL A 115 5.59 -3.58 -5.64
C VAL A 115 6.22 -3.91 -4.29
N GLU A 116 7.26 -4.74 -4.34
CA GLU A 116 8.06 -5.05 -3.17
C GLU A 116 8.75 -3.79 -2.66
N HIS A 117 8.65 -3.55 -1.36
CA HIS A 117 9.19 -2.36 -0.73
C HIS A 117 9.77 -2.69 0.64
N LYS A 118 10.66 -1.81 1.12
CA LYS A 118 11.34 -1.93 2.41
C LYS A 118 11.60 -0.56 3.01
N VAL A 119 11.92 -0.54 4.29
CA VAL A 119 12.37 0.69 4.97
C VAL A 119 13.76 0.44 5.55
N MET A 120 14.70 1.31 5.21
CA MET A 120 16.05 1.34 5.79
C MET A 120 16.05 2.23 7.04
N THR A 121 16.77 1.83 8.09
CA THR A 121 16.98 2.70 9.25
C THR A 121 17.92 3.86 8.90
N ASN A 122 17.69 5.02 9.49
CA ASN A 122 18.63 6.14 9.46
C ASN A 122 19.60 6.04 10.66
N ARG A 123 20.85 6.50 10.51
CA ARG A 123 21.88 6.37 11.55
C ARG A 123 21.70 7.33 12.73
N MET A 124 21.11 8.50 12.48
CA MET A 124 21.11 9.62 13.42
C MET A 124 19.71 10.09 13.80
N VAL A 125 18.75 10.02 12.88
CA VAL A 125 17.42 10.63 13.03
C VAL A 125 16.36 9.54 13.03
N GLU A 126 15.40 9.62 13.93
CA GLU A 126 14.26 8.69 13.92
C GLU A 126 13.29 9.06 12.80
N ARG A 127 12.68 8.06 12.18
CA ARG A 127 11.70 8.23 11.10
C ARG A 127 10.30 7.85 11.58
N TYR A 128 9.30 8.61 11.16
CA TYR A 128 7.89 8.31 11.34
C TYR A 128 7.15 8.15 10.01
N SER A 129 6.18 7.24 9.98
CA SER A 129 5.23 7.16 8.87
C SER A 129 3.87 6.66 9.33
N ILE A 130 2.82 7.05 8.60
CA ILE A 130 1.44 6.62 8.85
C ILE A 130 0.94 5.93 7.58
N ALA A 131 0.59 4.66 7.69
CA ALA A 131 0.04 3.87 6.59
C ALA A 131 -1.43 3.53 6.87
N TYR A 132 -2.30 3.79 5.90
CA TYR A 132 -3.68 3.31 5.89
C TYR A 132 -3.80 2.17 4.89
N PHE A 133 -4.33 1.03 5.35
CA PHE A 133 -4.53 -0.16 4.53
C PHE A 133 -6.02 -0.29 4.23
N LEU A 134 -6.39 -0.19 2.94
CA LEU A 134 -7.74 -0.45 2.47
C LEU A 134 -7.89 -1.95 2.23
N CYS A 135 -8.74 -2.60 3.03
CA CYS A 135 -8.98 -4.04 2.94
C CYS A 135 -10.45 -4.34 2.68
N PRO A 136 -10.77 -5.36 1.86
CA PRO A 136 -12.13 -5.87 1.77
C PRO A 136 -12.52 -6.59 3.07
N SER A 137 -13.78 -6.99 3.21
CA SER A 137 -14.18 -7.89 4.29
C SER A 137 -13.45 -9.23 4.18
N TYR A 138 -13.29 -9.95 5.30
CA TYR A 138 -12.63 -11.27 5.25
C TYR A 138 -13.33 -12.26 4.34
N GLU A 139 -14.66 -12.19 4.25
CA GLU A 139 -15.48 -13.10 3.45
C GLU A 139 -15.62 -12.63 1.99
N SER A 140 -15.05 -11.48 1.63
CA SER A 140 -15.05 -11.01 0.25
C SER A 140 -14.16 -11.88 -0.62
N THR A 141 -14.75 -12.42 -1.70
CA THR A 141 -14.04 -13.15 -2.73
C THR A 141 -13.29 -12.19 -3.65
N ILE A 142 -12.00 -12.44 -3.81
CA ILE A 142 -11.11 -11.81 -4.78
C ILE A 142 -10.97 -12.75 -5.97
N GLY A 143 -11.21 -12.20 -7.15
CA GLY A 143 -11.03 -12.85 -8.43
C GLY A 143 -10.71 -11.81 -9.49
N SER A 144 -10.07 -12.24 -10.56
CA SER A 144 -9.74 -11.38 -11.69
C SER A 144 -11.00 -10.72 -12.27
N CYS A 145 -10.87 -9.46 -12.66
CA CYS A 145 -11.87 -8.70 -13.39
C CYS A 145 -11.87 -9.02 -14.89
N LYS A 146 -10.85 -9.72 -15.40
CA LYS A 146 -10.68 -10.08 -16.82
C LYS A 146 -10.44 -11.58 -17.00
N GLU A 147 -10.82 -12.09 -18.17
CA GLU A 147 -10.51 -13.45 -18.59
C GLU A 147 -9.50 -13.45 -19.76
N PRO A 148 -8.59 -14.44 -19.84
CA PRO A 148 -8.40 -15.53 -18.87
C PRO A 148 -7.75 -15.03 -17.56
N SER A 149 -8.26 -15.51 -16.42
CA SER A 149 -7.71 -15.18 -15.10
C SER A 149 -6.37 -15.89 -14.84
N HIS A 150 -5.35 -15.14 -14.42
CA HIS A 150 -4.09 -15.71 -13.93
C HIS A 150 -4.21 -16.27 -12.50
N TYR A 151 -5.23 -15.84 -11.76
CA TYR A 151 -5.41 -16.14 -10.35
C TYR A 151 -6.65 -17.02 -10.14
N LYS A 152 -6.54 -18.00 -9.24
CA LYS A 152 -7.74 -18.67 -8.71
C LYS A 152 -8.50 -17.69 -7.83
N LYS A 153 -9.82 -17.85 -7.75
CA LYS A 153 -10.64 -17.08 -6.81
C LYS A 153 -10.32 -17.54 -5.38
N PHE A 154 -10.21 -16.59 -4.46
CA PHE A 154 -9.98 -16.84 -3.04
C PHE A 154 -10.64 -15.76 -2.20
N THR A 155 -10.95 -16.03 -0.94
CA THR A 155 -11.40 -15.02 0.02
C THR A 155 -10.22 -14.30 0.65
N PHE A 156 -10.41 -13.06 1.10
CA PHE A 156 -9.36 -12.34 1.83
C PHE A 156 -8.91 -13.10 3.10
N LYS A 157 -9.84 -13.80 3.75
CA LYS A 157 -9.55 -14.68 4.89
C LYS A 157 -8.56 -15.80 4.55
N GLU A 158 -8.82 -16.54 3.47
CA GLU A 158 -7.95 -17.62 3.00
C GLU A 158 -6.55 -17.08 2.68
N PHE A 159 -6.48 -15.97 1.93
CA PHE A 159 -5.22 -15.35 1.60
C PHE A 159 -4.44 -14.91 2.83
N ARG A 160 -5.10 -14.26 3.80
CA ARG A 160 -4.46 -13.83 5.04
C ARG A 160 -3.94 -15.01 5.86
N ASN A 161 -4.73 -16.09 5.96
CA ASN A 161 -4.31 -17.29 6.69
C ASN A 161 -3.08 -17.92 6.04
N GLN A 162 -3.07 -18.04 4.70
CA GLN A 162 -1.92 -18.55 3.95
C GLN A 162 -0.66 -17.70 4.19
N VAL A 163 -0.77 -16.37 4.10
CA VAL A 163 0.36 -15.46 4.38
C VAL A 163 0.89 -15.65 5.79
N GLN A 164 0.02 -15.84 6.79
CA GLN A 164 0.44 -16.09 8.17
C GLN A 164 1.17 -17.43 8.31
N GLU A 165 0.71 -18.47 7.63
CA GLU A 165 1.37 -19.78 7.63
C GLU A 165 2.74 -19.73 6.94
N ASP A 166 2.84 -19.02 5.81
CA ASP A 166 4.10 -18.85 5.10
C ASP A 166 5.13 -18.12 5.96
N VAL A 167 4.75 -17.00 6.56
CA VAL A 167 5.64 -16.24 7.46
C VAL A 167 6.06 -17.09 8.65
N LYS A 168 5.16 -17.88 9.24
CA LYS A 168 5.51 -18.79 10.36
C LYS A 168 6.50 -19.88 9.93
N ARG A 169 6.36 -20.39 8.71
CA ARG A 169 7.14 -21.52 8.20
C ARG A 169 8.51 -21.11 7.65
N THR A 170 8.56 -20.02 6.91
CA THR A 170 9.75 -19.63 6.13
C THR A 170 10.37 -18.31 6.60
N GLY A 171 9.66 -17.54 7.43
CA GLY A 171 10.01 -16.16 7.77
C GLY A 171 9.61 -15.15 6.68
N TYR A 172 9.06 -15.61 5.56
CA TYR A 172 8.69 -14.76 4.42
C TYR A 172 7.27 -15.07 3.95
N LYS A 173 6.60 -14.05 3.47
CA LYS A 173 5.36 -14.20 2.71
C LYS A 173 5.72 -14.74 1.33
N ALA A 174 5.13 -15.86 0.92
CA ALA A 174 5.25 -16.33 -0.45
C ALA A 174 4.66 -15.27 -1.39
N ARG A 175 5.33 -14.98 -2.51
CA ARG A 175 4.77 -14.09 -3.51
C ARG A 175 3.46 -14.68 -4.03
N LEU A 176 2.53 -13.85 -4.50
CA LEU A 176 1.32 -14.34 -5.18
C LEU A 176 1.64 -15.35 -6.30
N SER A 177 2.79 -15.20 -6.95
CA SER A 177 3.34 -16.10 -7.98
C SER A 177 3.94 -17.42 -7.47
N GLU A 178 4.10 -17.59 -6.15
CA GLU A 178 4.79 -18.72 -5.51
C GLU A 178 3.85 -19.64 -4.71
N ILE A 179 2.54 -19.34 -4.69
CA ILE A 179 1.51 -20.21 -4.09
C ILE A 179 1.33 -21.46 -5.00
N PRO A 180 1.66 -22.70 -4.57
CA PRO A 180 1.49 -23.92 -5.38
C PRO A 180 0.00 -24.24 -5.57
N HIS A 181 -0.54 -24.75 -6.68
CA HIS A 181 0.03 -25.59 -7.74
C HIS A 181 -0.44 -25.20 -9.16
N GLY A 182 0.48 -25.27 -10.13
CA GLY A 182 0.20 -25.51 -11.55
C GLY A 182 0.43 -24.35 -12.52
N THR A 183 1.68 -24.18 -12.95
CA THR A 183 2.12 -23.63 -14.26
C THR A 183 1.98 -22.11 -14.55
N TYR A 184 3.15 -21.45 -14.57
CA TYR A 184 3.68 -20.17 -15.11
C TYR A 184 2.78 -19.27 -16.02
N PHE A 185 2.95 -17.93 -16.09
CA PHE A 185 4.07 -17.19 -16.72
C PHE A 185 4.28 -15.74 -16.24
N LEU A 186 5.55 -15.31 -16.36
CA LEU A 186 6.11 -13.97 -16.16
C LEU A 186 5.89 -13.10 -17.42
N ALA A 187 5.57 -11.81 -17.27
CA ALA A 187 5.89 -10.78 -18.27
C ALA A 187 5.96 -9.38 -17.63
N VAL A 188 7.09 -8.74 -17.88
CA VAL A 188 7.38 -7.31 -17.68
C VAL A 188 6.62 -6.50 -18.74
N LYS A 189 6.20 -5.28 -18.40
CA LYS A 189 6.12 -4.22 -19.40
C LYS A 189 6.67 -2.91 -18.85
N ASP A 190 7.40 -2.26 -19.74
CA ASP A 190 8.23 -1.09 -19.60
C ASP A 190 7.52 0.20 -19.17
N ASP A 191 8.33 1.03 -18.53
CA ASP A 191 8.38 2.49 -18.52
C ASP A 191 7.14 3.30 -18.11
N GLU A 192 7.38 4.15 -17.10
CA GLU A 192 6.56 5.25 -16.55
C GLU A 192 5.66 5.01 -15.33
N ASP A 193 5.87 3.98 -14.50
CA ASP A 193 5.01 3.81 -13.32
C ASP A 193 5.49 4.54 -12.05
N THR A 194 5.29 5.86 -12.05
CA THR A 194 4.85 6.56 -10.83
C THR A 194 3.61 7.35 -11.18
N ILE A 195 2.43 6.92 -10.72
CA ILE A 195 1.25 7.78 -10.76
C ILE A 195 1.51 8.94 -9.81
N LYS A 196 1.98 10.07 -10.35
CA LYS A 196 1.88 11.32 -9.63
C LYS A 196 0.41 11.69 -9.67
N VAL A 197 -0.22 11.86 -8.51
CA VAL A 197 -1.63 12.29 -8.40
C VAL A 197 -1.90 13.60 -9.17
N GLN A 198 -0.84 14.36 -9.45
CA GLN A 198 -0.83 15.60 -10.22
C GLN A 198 -1.07 15.40 -11.73
N ASP A 199 -0.81 14.21 -12.26
CA ASP A 199 -0.91 13.88 -13.69
C ASP A 199 -2.24 13.19 -14.04
N LEU A 200 -3.18 13.08 -13.07
CA LEU A 200 -4.54 12.65 -13.32
C LEU A 200 -5.27 13.73 -14.14
N PRO A 201 -6.02 13.36 -15.21
CA PRO A 201 -6.63 14.32 -16.13
C PRO A 201 -7.56 15.33 -15.43
N HIS A 202 -8.10 14.97 -14.26
CA HIS A 202 -8.71 15.87 -13.29
C HIS A 202 -8.38 15.40 -11.87
N PRO A 203 -7.44 16.01 -11.12
CA PRO A 203 -7.32 15.72 -9.70
C PRO A 203 -8.67 16.11 -9.06
N PRO A 204 -9.39 15.19 -8.38
CA PRO A 204 -10.68 15.53 -7.80
C PRO A 204 -10.48 16.77 -6.93
N ALA A 205 -11.29 17.83 -7.07
CA ALA A 205 -11.18 19.03 -6.23
C ALA A 205 -11.22 18.69 -4.71
N VAL A 206 -11.80 17.53 -4.40
CA VAL A 206 -11.81 16.87 -3.08
C VAL A 206 -10.41 16.51 -2.56
N PHE A 207 -9.46 16.18 -3.44
CA PHE A 207 -8.08 15.82 -3.10
C PHE A 207 -7.33 16.98 -2.46
N LEU A 208 -7.31 18.17 -3.09
CA LEU A 208 -6.60 19.34 -2.56
C LEU A 208 -7.21 19.85 -1.25
N THR A 209 -8.53 19.75 -1.10
CA THR A 209 -9.25 20.18 0.11
C THR A 209 -8.99 19.22 1.28
N LYS A 210 -9.17 17.90 1.07
CA LYS A 210 -8.87 16.89 2.11
C LYS A 210 -7.38 16.82 2.44
N TYR A 211 -6.50 17.10 1.47
CA TYR A 211 -5.05 17.16 1.67
C TYR A 211 -4.62 18.34 2.58
N LYS A 212 -5.23 19.52 2.42
CA LYS A 212 -5.00 20.67 3.31
C LYS A 212 -5.53 20.44 4.73
N GLU A 213 -6.70 19.80 4.87
CA GLU A 213 -7.24 19.37 6.17
C GLU A 213 -6.31 18.35 6.85
N TRP A 214 -5.72 17.46 6.05
CA TRP A 214 -4.77 16.45 6.50
C TRP A 214 -3.44 17.04 7.00
N LEU A 215 -2.86 18.04 6.31
CA LEU A 215 -1.65 18.77 6.77
C LEU A 215 -1.83 19.41 8.16
N GLY A 216 -3.03 19.93 8.45
CA GLY A 216 -3.35 20.49 9.78
C GLY A 216 -3.42 19.43 10.89
N LEU A 217 -3.91 18.23 10.57
CA LEU A 217 -3.99 17.10 11.51
C LEU A 217 -2.64 16.42 11.72
N GLU A 218 -1.76 16.45 10.72
CA GLU A 218 -0.39 15.91 10.76
C GLU A 218 0.46 16.59 11.83
N GLN A 219 0.48 17.94 11.87
CA GLN A 219 1.23 18.71 12.87
C GLN A 219 0.81 18.34 14.29
N GLN A 220 -0.49 18.13 14.49
CA GLN A 220 -1.04 17.75 15.79
C GLN A 220 -0.70 16.30 16.18
N LEU A 221 -0.64 15.39 15.21
CA LEU A 221 -0.26 13.99 15.44
C LEU A 221 1.23 13.81 15.72
N VAL A 222 2.09 14.49 14.96
CA VAL A 222 3.54 14.49 15.22
C VAL A 222 3.83 15.11 16.58
N ALA A 223 3.14 16.20 16.96
CA ALA A 223 3.26 16.80 18.29
C ALA A 223 2.82 15.82 19.39
N ASN A 224 1.70 15.12 19.22
CA ASN A 224 1.23 14.13 20.18
C ASN A 224 2.18 12.93 20.30
N CYS A 225 2.73 12.41 19.20
CA CYS A 225 3.72 11.32 19.24
C CYS A 225 5.00 11.71 19.98
N LYS A 226 5.43 12.98 19.89
CA LYS A 226 6.57 13.53 20.65
C LYS A 226 6.28 13.79 22.13
N ALA A 227 5.00 13.96 22.50
CA ALA A 227 4.61 14.22 23.89
C ALA A 227 4.53 12.93 24.75
N TYR A 228 4.55 11.76 24.12
CA TYR A 228 4.51 10.45 24.79
C TYR A 228 5.86 9.68 24.70
N SER A 229 6.95 10.38 24.35
CA SER A 229 8.33 9.89 24.36
C SER A 229 9.16 10.65 25.38
#